data_AF-A0A2V8XKG6-F1
#
_entry.id   AF-A0A2V8XKG6-F1
#
_cell.length_a   1.000
_cell.length_b   1.000
_cell.length_c   1.000
_cell.angle_alpha   90.00
_cell.angle_beta   90.00
_cell.angle_gamma   90.00
#
_symmetry.space_group_name_H-M   'P 1'
#
loop_
_entity.id
_entity.type
_entity.pdbx_description
1 polymer ?
#
loop_
_entity_poly.entity_id
_entity_poly.type
_entity_poly.pdbx_seq_one_letter_code
_entity_poly.pdbx_strand_id
1 'polypeptide(L)'
;MRRTQLYLQEDIWKALHIRSRQQRTSISELVRQAVRDKYGSTSAGRRQAMQALVGMWKNRQDLPDPETHVRRLRKGKRLRRIAS
;
A
#
# COMPACT_ATOMS: atom_id res chain seq x y z
N MET A 1 -22.05 -9.50 -9.72
CA MET A 1 -21.97 -9.06 -8.30
C MET A 1 -23.10 -9.73 -7.52
N ARG A 2 -22.90 -10.07 -6.24
CA ARG A 2 -23.97 -10.57 -5.36
C ARG A 2 -24.41 -9.46 -4.41
N ARG A 3 -25.72 -9.17 -4.33
CA ARG A 3 -26.28 -8.17 -3.39
C ARG A 3 -26.30 -8.78 -2.00
N THR A 4 -25.66 -8.11 -1.05
CA THR A 4 -25.56 -8.55 0.35
C THR A 4 -26.06 -7.42 1.24
N GLN A 5 -26.86 -7.74 2.25
CA GLN A 5 -27.27 -6.80 3.29
C GLN A 5 -26.29 -6.88 4.46
N LEU A 6 -25.82 -5.73 4.93
CA LEU A 6 -24.91 -5.61 6.07
C LEU A 6 -25.57 -4.71 7.10
N TYR A 7 -25.61 -5.17 8.34
CA TYR A 7 -26.01 -4.34 9.47
C TYR A 7 -24.79 -3.57 9.96
N LEU A 8 -24.93 -2.25 10.10
CA LEU A 8 -23.87 -1.36 10.53
C LEU A 8 -24.35 -0.58 11.76
N GLN A 9 -23.43 -0.27 12.65
CA GLN A 9 -23.70 0.67 13.73
C GLN A 9 -23.89 2.09 13.17
N GLU A 10 -24.68 2.91 13.86
CA GLU A 10 -25.09 4.24 13.41
C GLU A 10 -23.90 5.19 13.22
N ASP A 11 -22.88 5.08 14.07
CA ASP A 11 -21.63 5.84 13.98
C ASP A 11 -20.84 5.49 12.71
N ILE A 12 -20.72 4.21 12.38
CA ILE A 12 -20.08 3.73 11.15
C ILE A 12 -20.86 4.21 9.93
N TRP A 13 -22.19 4.13 9.97
CA TRP A 13 -23.05 4.61 8.90
C TRP A 13 -22.83 6.10 8.62
N LYS A 14 -22.82 6.94 9.67
CA LYS A 14 -22.54 8.38 9.55
C LYS A 14 -21.15 8.64 8.97
N ALA A 15 -20.13 7.93 9.44
CA ALA A 15 -18.76 8.08 8.93
C ALA A 15 -18.67 7.74 7.43
N LEU A 16 -19.30 6.64 7.00
CA LEU A 16 -19.36 6.25 5.59
C LEU A 16 -20.10 7.29 4.74
N HIS A 17 -21.18 7.85 5.26
CA HIS A 17 -21.97 8.86 4.56
C HIS A 17 -21.20 10.17 4.36
N ILE A 18 -20.44 10.61 5.37
CA ILE A 18 -19.56 11.78 5.27
C ILE A 18 -18.48 11.53 4.21
N ARG A 19 -17.80 10.38 4.29
CA ARG A 19 -16.71 10.01 3.37
C ARG A 19 -17.18 9.85 1.93
N SER A 20 -18.38 9.31 1.73
CA SER A 20 -19.02 9.17 0.42
C SER A 20 -19.22 10.53 -0.25
N ARG A 21 -19.69 11.55 0.50
CA ARG A 21 -19.85 12.91 -0.02
C ARG A 21 -18.51 13.57 -0.34
N GLN A 22 -17.51 13.43 0.55
CA GLN A 22 -16.18 14.00 0.34
C GLN A 22 -15.50 13.41 -0.91
N GLN A 23 -15.65 12.11 -1.14
CA GLN A 23 -15.02 11.40 -2.26
C GLN A 23 -15.89 11.34 -3.53
N ARG A 24 -17.07 11.96 -3.51
CA ARG A 24 -18.07 11.92 -4.60
C ARG A 24 -18.31 10.49 -5.13
N THR A 25 -18.38 9.53 -4.22
CA THR A 25 -18.57 8.10 -4.52
C THR A 25 -19.73 7.54 -3.70
N SER A 26 -20.19 6.33 -4.03
CA SER A 26 -21.29 5.68 -3.28
C SER A 26 -20.78 4.97 -2.02
N ILE A 27 -21.63 4.86 -1.00
CA ILE A 27 -21.33 4.05 0.20
C ILE A 27 -21.01 2.60 -0.17
N SER A 28 -21.75 2.03 -1.12
CA SER A 28 -21.51 0.68 -1.63
C SER A 28 -20.11 0.53 -2.25
N GLU A 29 -19.58 1.57 -2.88
CA GLU A 29 -18.22 1.56 -3.44
C GLU A 29 -17.16 1.63 -2.35
N LEU A 30 -17.36 2.49 -1.34
CA LEU A 30 -16.47 2.54 -0.17
C LEU A 30 -16.38 1.19 0.55
N VAL A 31 -17.52 0.55 0.77
CA VAL A 31 -17.58 -0.77 1.43
C VAL A 31 -16.88 -1.82 0.57
N ARG A 32 -17.11 -1.82 -0.75
CA ARG A 32 -16.42 -2.73 -1.68
C ARG A 32 -14.92 -2.56 -1.64
N GLN A 33 -14.43 -1.32 -1.71
CA GLN A 33 -13.00 -1.04 -1.69
C GLN A 33 -12.38 -1.48 -0.35
N ALA A 34 -13.01 -1.14 0.77
CA ALA A 34 -12.54 -1.56 2.10
C ALA A 34 -12.48 -3.09 2.25
N VAL A 35 -13.51 -3.80 1.77
CA VAL A 35 -13.53 -5.28 1.78
C VAL A 35 -12.45 -5.85 0.86
N ARG A 36 -12.24 -5.27 -0.32
CA ARG A 36 -11.20 -5.68 -1.26
C ARG A 36 -9.80 -5.42 -0.71
N ASP A 37 -9.58 -4.32 -0.02
CA ASP A 37 -8.28 -4.01 0.57
C ASP A 37 -7.98 -4.97 1.74
N LYS A 38 -8.98 -5.21 2.59
CA LYS A 38 -8.85 -6.06 3.77
C LYS A 38 -8.74 -7.55 3.43
N TYR A 39 -9.57 -8.04 2.51
CA TYR A 39 -9.75 -9.47 2.24
C TYR A 39 -9.42 -9.87 0.80
N GLY A 40 -9.35 -8.92 -0.12
CA GLY A 40 -9.02 -9.17 -1.54
C GLY A 40 -7.52 -9.23 -1.82
N SER A 41 -6.66 -8.83 -0.89
CA SER A 41 -5.20 -9.03 -1.03
C SER A 41 -4.81 -10.45 -0.63
N THR A 42 -4.95 -11.40 -1.56
CA THR A 42 -4.33 -12.72 -1.39
C THR A 42 -2.81 -12.54 -1.31
N SER A 43 -2.16 -13.30 -0.43
CA SER A 43 -0.69 -13.38 -0.35
C SER A 43 -0.03 -13.64 -1.70
N ALA A 44 -0.74 -14.33 -2.60
CA ALA A 44 -0.35 -14.55 -3.99
C ALA A 44 -0.21 -13.26 -4.80
N GLY A 45 -1.17 -12.34 -4.75
CA GLY A 45 -1.10 -11.06 -5.48
C GLY A 45 0.02 -10.16 -4.96
N ARG A 46 0.25 -10.17 -3.64
CA ARG A 46 1.36 -9.45 -3.02
C ARG A 46 2.71 -10.04 -3.43
N ARG A 47 2.83 -11.37 -3.47
CA ARG A 47 4.03 -12.07 -3.94
C ARG A 47 4.31 -11.79 -5.41
N GLN A 48 3.30 -11.82 -6.27
CA GLN A 48 3.43 -11.53 -7.69
C GLN A 48 3.85 -10.08 -7.94
N ALA A 49 3.26 -9.12 -7.22
CA ALA A 49 3.66 -7.72 -7.28
C ALA A 49 5.12 -7.51 -6.80
N MET A 50 5.54 -8.21 -5.73
CA MET A 50 6.93 -8.18 -5.29
C MET A 50 7.87 -8.84 -6.30
N GLN A 51 7.49 -9.98 -6.89
CA GLN A 51 8.28 -10.63 -7.94
C GLN A 51 8.46 -9.75 -9.18
N ALA A 52 7.45 -8.99 -9.57
CA ALA A 52 7.56 -8.01 -10.66
C ALA A 52 8.53 -6.87 -10.34
N LEU A 53 8.70 -6.53 -9.05
CA LEU A 53 9.64 -5.53 -8.57
C LEU A 53 11.08 -6.07 -8.46
N VAL A 54 11.21 -7.35 -8.11
CA VAL A 54 12.50 -8.04 -7.91
C VAL A 54 13.24 -8.12 -9.25
N GLY A 55 14.47 -7.57 -9.27
CA GLY A 55 15.34 -7.64 -10.43
C GLY A 55 15.25 -6.44 -11.38
N MET A 56 14.33 -5.49 -11.16
CA MET A 56 14.28 -4.23 -11.94
C MET A 56 15.62 -3.47 -11.97
N TRP A 57 16.45 -3.64 -10.93
CA TRP A 57 17.73 -2.95 -10.78
C TRP A 57 18.93 -3.88 -11.06
N LYS A 58 18.68 -5.15 -11.41
CA LYS A 58 19.73 -6.17 -11.56
C LYS A 58 20.68 -5.89 -12.74
N ASN A 59 20.16 -5.28 -13.82
CA ASN A 59 20.91 -5.04 -15.05
C ASN A 59 21.15 -3.56 -15.34
N ARG A 60 20.89 -2.66 -14.38
CA ARG A 60 21.20 -1.23 -14.57
C ARG A 60 22.71 -1.04 -14.44
N GLN A 61 23.32 -0.55 -15.52
CA GLN A 61 24.75 -0.20 -15.57
C GLN A 61 24.99 1.28 -15.27
N ASP A 62 23.92 2.07 -15.18
CA ASP A 62 23.94 3.51 -14.90
C ASP A 62 24.02 3.84 -13.40
N LEU A 63 23.89 2.83 -12.53
CA LEU A 63 24.07 3.01 -11.09
C LEU A 63 25.45 2.50 -10.63
N PRO A 64 26.06 3.16 -9.61
CA PRO A 64 27.24 2.62 -8.95
C PRO A 64 26.92 1.27 -8.31
N ASP A 65 27.96 0.43 -8.16
CA ASP A 65 27.85 -0.87 -7.50
C ASP A 65 26.97 -0.79 -6.22
N PRO A 66 25.82 -1.47 -6.20
CA PRO A 66 24.85 -1.37 -5.12
C PRO A 66 25.44 -1.74 -3.77
N GLU A 67 26.36 -2.72 -3.73
CA GLU A 67 26.99 -3.16 -2.50
C GLU A 67 27.88 -2.07 -1.91
N THR A 68 28.76 -1.49 -2.72
CA THR A 68 29.62 -0.38 -2.32
C THR A 68 28.79 0.85 -1.92
N HIS A 69 27.69 1.12 -2.62
CA HIS A 69 26.77 2.20 -2.29
C HIS A 69 26.13 2.01 -0.90
N VAL A 70 25.57 0.83 -0.62
CA VAL A 70 24.95 0.52 0.69
C VAL A 70 25.98 0.51 1.82
N ARG A 71 27.18 -0.05 1.60
CA ARG A 71 28.27 -0.03 2.59
C ARG A 71 28.67 1.41 2.94
N ARG A 72 28.71 2.31 1.96
CA ARG A 72 28.99 3.74 2.18
C ARG A 72 27.89 4.43 3.00
N LEU A 73 26.61 4.12 2.71
CA LEU A 73 25.48 4.64 3.48
C LEU A 73 25.55 4.20 4.96
N ARG A 74 25.93 2.95 5.24
CA ARG A 74 26.08 2.42 6.61
C ARG A 74 27.26 3.02 7.36
N LYS A 75 28.39 3.25 6.67
CA LYS A 75 29.59 3.86 7.26
C LYS A 75 29.52 5.39 7.37
N GLY A 76 28.58 6.01 6.65
CA GLY A 76 28.42 7.46 6.61
C GLY A 76 27.78 8.05 7.87
N LYS A 77 28.07 9.32 8.16
CA LYS A 77 27.46 10.07 9.27
C LYS A 77 25.97 10.41 9.04
N ARG A 78 25.41 10.09 7.86
CA ARG A 78 24.01 10.41 7.49
C ARG A 78 23.00 9.81 8.47
N LEU A 79 23.18 8.54 8.86
CA LEU A 79 22.27 7.89 9.82
C LEU A 79 22.29 8.59 11.19
N ARG A 80 23.44 9.11 11.62
CA ARG A 80 23.56 9.91 12.85
C ARG A 80 22.86 11.27 12.77
N ARG A 81 22.70 11.82 11.56
CA ARG A 81 22.02 13.11 11.31
C ARG A 81 20.49 12.98 11.20
N ILE A 82 19.99 11.78 10.92
CA ILE A 82 18.53 11.52 10.84
C ILE A 82 17.97 11.12 12.21
N ALA A 83 18.81 10.59 13.09
CA ALA A 83 18.46 10.21 14.46
C ALA A 83 18.56 11.37 15.48
N SER A 84 18.87 12.59 15.01
CA SER A 84 18.90 13.84 15.77
C SER A 84 17.75 14.73 15.34
#